data_AF-A0A233RKQ5-F1
#
_entry.id   AF-A0A233RKQ5-F1
#
_cell.length_a   1.000
_cell.length_b   1.000
_cell.length_c   1.000
_cell.angle_alpha   90.00
_cell.angle_beta   90.00
_cell.angle_gamma   90.00
#
_symmetry.space_group_name_H-M   'P 1'
#
loop_
_entity.id
_entity.type
_entity.pdbx_description
1 polymer ?
#
loop_
_entity_poly.entity_id
_entity_poly.type
_entity_poly.pdbx_seq_one_letter_code
_entity_poly.pdbx_strand_id
1 'polypeptide(L)'
;GTVTVSGTEPTGNPVLDGVLHDAAAGHSWKRLVRRHRKRTLTEVENRLAAAGLLTVKAPRARFGTRRLTLTDRTVPAALRARVTAALHGDGPVQEIPAADAALLALAAAGGIRSVLSRQDQKTFRARIDACTGSLAALAPGLEKAVRALPMTMIAAQGGMGGS
;
A
#
# COMPACT_ATOMS: atom_id res chain seq x y z
N GLY A 1 15.98 -7.74 -3.33
CA GLY A 1 15.05 -8.88 -3.31
C GLY A 1 14.65 -9.21 -4.73
N THR A 2 14.87 -10.45 -5.12
CA THR A 2 14.35 -11.03 -6.37
C THR A 2 12.90 -11.44 -6.12
N VAL A 3 12.04 -11.32 -7.14
CA VAL A 3 10.64 -11.76 -7.09
C VAL A 3 10.53 -12.96 -8.02
N THR A 4 9.92 -14.03 -7.53
CA THR A 4 9.59 -15.23 -8.31
C THR A 4 8.09 -15.31 -8.46
N VAL A 5 7.62 -15.52 -9.69
CA VAL A 5 6.20 -15.65 -10.00
C VAL A 5 5.82 -17.13 -9.98
N SER A 6 4.90 -17.50 -9.10
CA SER A 6 4.42 -18.89 -8.96
C SER A 6 3.23 -19.21 -9.87
N GLY A 7 2.62 -18.20 -10.50
CA GLY A 7 1.52 -18.35 -11.45
C GLY A 7 1.20 -17.01 -12.12
N THR A 8 0.70 -17.05 -13.36
CA THR A 8 0.39 -15.85 -14.16
C THR A 8 -1.11 -15.74 -14.50
N GLU A 9 -1.95 -16.45 -13.75
CA GLU A 9 -3.40 -16.39 -13.95
C GLU A 9 -3.93 -14.98 -13.62
N PRO A 10 -4.90 -14.47 -14.39
CA PRO A 10 -5.49 -13.17 -14.13
C PRO A 10 -6.16 -13.14 -12.76
N THR A 11 -5.87 -12.09 -12.00
CA THR A 11 -6.46 -11.86 -10.67
C THR A 11 -7.85 -11.22 -10.72
N GLY A 12 -8.30 -10.83 -11.92
CA GLY A 12 -9.52 -10.04 -12.12
C GLY A 12 -9.36 -8.57 -11.68
N ASN A 13 -8.15 -8.15 -11.31
CA ASN A 13 -7.82 -6.77 -10.99
C ASN A 13 -6.75 -6.26 -11.96
N PRO A 14 -7.07 -5.32 -12.86
CA PRO A 14 -6.16 -4.87 -13.91
C PRO A 14 -4.87 -4.25 -13.35
N VAL A 15 -4.90 -3.67 -12.14
CA VAL A 15 -3.72 -3.15 -11.47
C VAL A 15 -2.79 -4.28 -11.06
N LEU A 16 -3.35 -5.35 -10.48
CA LEU A 16 -2.57 -6.51 -10.07
C LEU A 16 -2.06 -7.30 -11.27
N ASP A 17 -2.87 -7.42 -12.32
CA ASP A 17 -2.49 -8.11 -13.56
C ASP A 17 -1.33 -7.38 -14.26
N GLY A 18 -1.33 -6.05 -14.27
CA GLY A 18 -0.21 -5.25 -14.77
C GLY A 18 1.08 -5.45 -13.96
N VAL A 19 0.98 -5.51 -12.63
CA VAL A 19 2.14 -5.80 -11.75
C VAL A 19 2.61 -7.24 -11.93
N LEU A 20 1.71 -8.20 -12.11
CA LEU A 20 2.02 -9.61 -12.32
C LEU A 20 2.77 -9.82 -13.64
N HIS A 21 2.34 -9.15 -14.71
CA HIS A 21 3.04 -9.14 -15.99
C HIS A 21 4.47 -8.59 -15.85
N ASP A 22 4.64 -7.47 -15.15
CA ASP A 22 5.95 -6.87 -14.89
C ASP A 22 6.84 -7.76 -14.01
N ALA A 23 6.26 -8.47 -13.06
CA ALA A 23 6.98 -9.42 -12.21
C ALA A 23 7.46 -10.64 -13.02
N ALA A 24 6.62 -11.14 -13.94
CA ALA A 24 6.97 -12.24 -14.84
C ALA A 24 8.13 -11.88 -15.78
N ALA A 25 8.31 -10.59 -16.10
CA ALA A 25 9.47 -10.08 -16.85
C ALA A 25 10.79 -10.04 -16.05
N GLY A 26 10.84 -10.66 -14.86
CA GLY A 26 12.07 -10.85 -14.07
C GLY A 26 12.57 -9.61 -13.36
N HIS A 27 11.71 -8.63 -13.09
CA HIS A 27 12.10 -7.41 -12.40
C HIS A 27 12.29 -7.61 -10.89
N SER A 28 13.30 -6.94 -10.32
CA SER A 28 13.52 -6.96 -8.87
C SER A 28 12.41 -6.22 -8.11
N TRP A 29 12.18 -6.58 -6.84
CA TRP A 29 11.17 -5.96 -5.98
C TRP A 29 11.26 -4.42 -5.97
N LYS A 30 12.47 -3.89 -5.80
CA LYS A 30 12.71 -2.44 -5.78
C LYS A 30 12.36 -1.79 -7.13
N ARG A 31 12.60 -2.48 -8.25
CA ARG A 31 12.23 -2.00 -9.58
C ARG A 31 10.70 -2.00 -9.72
N LEU A 32 10.02 -3.07 -9.33
CA LEU A 32 8.56 -3.16 -9.38
C LEU A 32 7.88 -2.06 -8.56
N VAL A 33 8.30 -1.84 -7.31
CA VAL A 33 7.73 -0.79 -6.43
C VAL A 33 7.94 0.63 -6.99
N ARG A 34 9.04 0.87 -7.72
CA ARG A 34 9.34 2.20 -8.28
C ARG A 34 8.74 2.43 -9.66
N ARG A 35 8.68 1.38 -10.47
CA ARG A 35 8.18 1.43 -11.84
C ARG A 35 6.69 1.75 -11.81
N HIS A 36 6.24 2.58 -12.74
CA HIS A 36 4.82 2.89 -12.93
C HIS A 36 4.07 3.50 -11.74
N ARG A 37 4.74 4.02 -10.69
CA ARG A 37 4.07 4.61 -9.50
C ARG A 37 2.88 5.52 -9.83
N LYS A 38 3.03 6.38 -10.85
CA LYS A 38 1.99 7.32 -11.29
C LYS A 38 0.85 6.61 -12.01
N ARG A 39 1.17 5.61 -12.83
CA ARG A 39 0.21 4.79 -13.57
C ARG A 39 -0.59 3.92 -12.61
N THR A 40 0.07 3.18 -11.71
CA THR A 40 -0.57 2.37 -10.68
C THR A 40 -1.51 3.21 -9.81
N LEU A 41 -1.07 4.40 -9.37
CA LEU A 41 -1.93 5.32 -8.63
C LEU A 41 -3.16 5.74 -9.46
N THR A 42 -2.96 6.12 -10.72
CA THR A 42 -4.05 6.52 -11.62
C THR A 42 -5.07 5.39 -11.83
N GLU A 43 -4.61 4.16 -12.04
CA GLU A 43 -5.47 3.00 -12.23
C GLU A 43 -6.26 2.65 -10.95
N VAL A 44 -5.63 2.74 -9.78
CA VAL A 44 -6.32 2.58 -8.48
C VAL A 44 -7.39 3.66 -8.30
N GLU A 45 -7.08 4.93 -8.56
CA GLU A 45 -8.03 6.03 -8.46
C GLU A 45 -9.21 5.86 -9.43
N ASN A 46 -8.94 5.42 -10.67
CA ASN A 46 -9.99 5.14 -11.65
C ASN A 46 -10.91 4.01 -11.20
N ARG A 47 -10.34 2.95 -10.59
CA ARG A 47 -11.12 1.83 -10.08
C ARG A 47 -11.96 2.23 -8.86
N LEU A 48 -11.41 3.03 -7.95
CA LEU A 48 -12.17 3.59 -6.83
C LEU A 48 -13.30 4.52 -7.31
N ALA A 49 -13.08 5.25 -8.42
CA ALA A 49 -14.12 6.05 -9.03
C ALA A 49 -15.21 5.21 -9.70
N ALA A 50 -14.83 4.14 -10.41
CA ALA A 50 -15.78 3.18 -10.99
C ALA A 50 -16.61 2.46 -9.92
N ALA A 51 -16.04 2.23 -8.74
CA ALA A 51 -16.75 1.71 -7.57
C ALA A 51 -17.60 2.77 -6.83
N GLY A 52 -17.66 4.01 -7.31
CA GLY A 52 -18.44 5.09 -6.71
C GLY A 52 -17.84 5.72 -5.46
N LEU A 53 -16.66 5.28 -5.01
CA LEU A 53 -16.01 5.74 -3.79
C LEU A 53 -15.31 7.11 -3.96
N LEU A 54 -14.89 7.41 -5.18
CA LEU A 54 -14.25 8.67 -5.55
C LEU A 54 -14.97 9.35 -6.72
N THR A 55 -15.03 10.66 -6.66
CA THR A 55 -15.33 11.49 -7.83
C THR A 55 -14.03 12.06 -8.38
N VAL A 56 -13.72 11.70 -9.62
CA VAL A 56 -12.57 12.26 -10.36
C VAL A 56 -13.07 13.42 -11.19
N LYS A 57 -12.63 14.64 -10.88
CA LYS A 57 -12.82 15.79 -11.76
C LYS A 57 -11.59 15.96 -12.64
N ALA A 58 -11.80 15.92 -13.95
CA ALA A 58 -10.77 16.21 -14.93
C ALA A 58 -10.20 17.62 -14.69
N PRO A 59 -8.89 17.81 -14.89
CA PRO A 59 -8.30 19.13 -14.77
C PRO A 59 -8.92 20.09 -15.78
N ARG A 60 -9.22 21.31 -15.33
CA ARG A 60 -9.79 22.36 -16.19
C ARG A 60 -8.79 22.95 -17.19
N ALA A 61 -7.50 22.63 -17.05
CA ALA A 61 -6.41 23.09 -17.91
C ALA A 61 -5.55 21.90 -18.36
N ARG A 62 -4.88 22.02 -19.51
CA ARG A 62 -4.02 20.97 -20.09
C ARG A 62 -2.91 20.46 -19.14
N PHE A 63 -2.49 21.28 -18.17
CA PHE A 63 -1.48 20.93 -17.16
C PHE A 63 -2.04 20.90 -15.72
N GLY A 64 -3.36 20.87 -15.57
CA GLY A 64 -3.98 20.84 -14.24
C GLY A 64 -3.85 19.48 -13.57
N THR A 65 -3.85 19.47 -12.24
CA THR A 65 -3.94 18.23 -11.46
C THR A 65 -5.39 17.74 -11.42
N ARG A 66 -5.59 16.42 -11.57
CA ARG A 66 -6.90 15.78 -11.32
C ARG A 66 -7.36 16.12 -9.91
N ARG A 67 -8.62 16.54 -9.76
CA ARG A 67 -9.21 16.78 -8.44
C ARG A 67 -9.99 15.56 -8.02
N LEU A 68 -9.55 14.92 -6.95
CA LEU A 68 -10.23 13.76 -6.35
C LEU A 68 -11.08 14.25 -5.19
N THR A 69 -12.34 13.86 -5.16
CA THR A 69 -13.24 14.10 -4.03
C THR A 69 -13.75 12.76 -3.53
N LEU A 70 -13.69 12.52 -2.23
CA LEU A 70 -14.30 11.35 -1.61
C LEU A 70 -15.83 11.49 -1.71
N THR A 71 -16.47 10.53 -2.36
CA THR A 71 -17.93 10.47 -2.44
C THR A 71 -18.52 10.01 -1.11
N ASP A 72 -17.89 9.00 -0.50
CA ASP A 72 -18.30 8.45 0.78
C ASP A 72 -17.19 8.57 1.83
N ARG A 73 -17.46 9.30 2.91
CA ARG A 73 -16.53 9.48 4.03
C ARG A 73 -16.59 8.33 5.05
N THR A 74 -17.62 7.49 5.00
CA THR A 74 -17.77 6.34 5.91
C THR A 74 -16.73 5.27 5.61
N VAL A 75 -16.35 5.10 4.34
CA VAL A 75 -15.36 4.08 3.91
C VAL A 75 -13.97 4.35 4.51
N PRO A 76 -13.37 5.56 4.38
CA PRO A 76 -12.13 5.88 5.09
C PRO A 76 -12.25 5.76 6.63
N ALA A 77 -13.41 6.10 7.20
CA ALA A 77 -13.64 5.98 8.64
C ALA A 77 -13.64 4.51 9.10
N ALA A 78 -14.29 3.61 8.35
CA ALA A 78 -14.29 2.17 8.61
C ALA A 78 -12.89 1.55 8.45
N LEU A 79 -12.10 1.99 7.46
CA LEU A 79 -10.69 1.57 7.35
C LEU A 79 -9.87 2.03 8.56
N ARG A 80 -10.05 3.28 8.99
CA ARG A 80 -9.36 3.80 10.20
C ARG A 80 -9.76 3.00 11.43
N ALA A 81 -11.04 2.72 11.62
CA ALA A 81 -11.52 1.93 12.76
C ALA A 81 -10.87 0.54 12.81
N ARG A 82 -10.74 -0.15 11.66
CA ARG A 82 -10.05 -1.44 11.57
C ARG A 82 -8.57 -1.35 11.94
N VAL A 83 -7.87 -0.34 11.42
CA VAL A 83 -6.45 -0.12 11.77
C VAL A 83 -6.30 0.22 13.26
N THR A 84 -7.18 1.06 13.80
CA THR A 84 -7.20 1.42 15.22
C THR A 84 -7.47 0.19 16.09
N ALA A 85 -8.41 -0.67 15.71
CA ALA A 85 -8.71 -1.91 16.42
C ALA A 85 -7.53 -2.90 16.38
N ALA A 86 -6.87 -3.06 15.22
CA ALA A 86 -5.67 -3.88 15.12
C ALA A 86 -4.52 -3.33 15.99
N LEU A 87 -4.39 -2.00 16.05
CA LEU A 87 -3.34 -1.31 16.80
C LEU A 87 -3.54 -1.35 18.32
N HIS A 88 -4.77 -1.13 18.80
CA HIS A 88 -5.09 -1.03 20.22
C HIS A 88 -5.68 -2.31 20.83
N GLY A 89 -5.92 -3.34 20.01
CA GLY A 89 -6.43 -4.61 20.51
C GLY A 89 -5.42 -5.26 21.47
N ASP A 90 -5.93 -5.80 22.57
CA ASP A 90 -5.10 -6.47 23.58
C ASP A 90 -4.84 -7.95 23.27
N GLY A 91 -5.62 -8.53 22.34
CA GLY A 91 -5.48 -9.92 21.90
C GLY A 91 -4.24 -10.20 21.05
N PRO A 92 -3.85 -11.47 20.88
CA PRO A 92 -2.69 -11.86 20.08
C PRO A 92 -2.85 -11.44 18.62
N VAL A 93 -1.74 -11.09 17.96
CA VAL A 93 -1.74 -10.59 16.57
C VAL A 93 -2.23 -11.64 15.58
N GLN A 94 -2.10 -12.93 15.93
CA GLN A 94 -2.54 -14.07 15.13
C GLN A 94 -4.06 -14.13 14.99
N GLU A 95 -4.81 -13.52 15.91
CA GLU A 95 -6.27 -13.42 15.85
C GLU A 95 -6.74 -12.23 15.00
N ILE A 96 -5.85 -11.30 14.65
CA ILE A 96 -6.18 -10.19 13.76
C ILE A 96 -6.38 -10.73 12.34
N PRO A 97 -7.45 -10.34 11.64
CA PRO A 97 -7.61 -10.66 10.22
C PRO A 97 -6.36 -10.27 9.42
N ALA A 98 -5.85 -11.18 8.60
CA ALA A 98 -4.59 -10.98 7.86
C ALA A 98 -4.58 -9.69 7.02
N ALA A 99 -5.74 -9.33 6.44
CA ALA A 99 -5.91 -8.10 5.69
C ALA A 99 -5.72 -6.84 6.55
N ASP A 100 -6.19 -6.84 7.79
CA ASP A 100 -6.08 -5.71 8.70
C ASP A 100 -4.66 -5.60 9.28
N ALA A 101 -4.00 -6.74 9.55
CA ALA A 101 -2.58 -6.77 9.91
C ALA A 101 -1.69 -6.23 8.78
N ALA A 102 -1.96 -6.62 7.53
CA ALA A 102 -1.28 -6.09 6.35
C ALA A 102 -1.56 -4.60 6.15
N LEU A 103 -2.80 -4.15 6.35
CA LEU A 103 -3.17 -2.75 6.24
C LEU A 103 -2.41 -1.90 7.29
N LEU A 104 -2.33 -2.37 8.54
CA LEU A 104 -1.57 -1.71 9.60
C LEU A 104 -0.08 -1.64 9.26
N ALA A 105 0.52 -2.76 8.84
CA ALA A 105 1.94 -2.83 8.47
C ALA A 105 2.28 -1.89 7.30
N LEU A 106 1.45 -1.87 6.26
CA LEU A 106 1.62 -0.98 5.10
C LEU A 106 1.41 0.50 5.45
N ALA A 107 0.42 0.82 6.30
CA ALA A 107 0.20 2.19 6.77
C ALA A 107 1.39 2.72 7.58
N ALA A 108 1.98 1.86 8.42
CA ALA A 108 3.18 2.18 9.18
C ALA A 108 4.40 2.38 8.26
N ALA A 109 4.64 1.43 7.35
CA ALA A 109 5.76 1.48 6.40
C ALA A 109 5.66 2.63 5.39
N GLY A 110 4.44 2.95 4.94
CA GLY A 110 4.17 4.09 4.05
C GLY A 110 4.14 5.45 4.75
N GLY A 111 4.20 5.49 6.09
CA GLY A 111 4.21 6.73 6.86
C GLY A 111 2.92 7.54 6.76
N ILE A 112 1.76 6.89 6.64
CA ILE A 112 0.46 7.55 6.44
C ILE A 112 -0.01 8.20 7.76
N ARG A 113 0.34 9.48 7.95
CA ARG A 113 0.09 10.23 9.20
C ARG A 113 -1.38 10.46 9.54
N SER A 114 -2.26 10.37 8.56
CA SER A 114 -3.71 10.48 8.74
C SER A 114 -4.37 9.19 9.28
N VAL A 115 -3.59 8.12 9.44
CA VAL A 115 -4.02 6.83 9.99
C VAL A 115 -3.19 6.47 11.23
N LEU A 116 -1.86 6.70 11.19
CA LEU A 116 -0.97 6.44 12.32
C LEU A 116 -0.14 7.68 12.62
N SER A 117 -0.34 8.26 13.81
CA SER A 117 0.49 9.37 14.24
C SER A 117 1.93 8.92 14.47
N ARG A 118 2.87 9.87 14.56
CA ARG A 118 4.26 9.56 14.94
C ARG A 118 4.33 8.97 16.34
N GLN A 119 3.46 9.43 17.24
CA GLN A 119 3.41 8.95 18.61
C GLN A 119 2.93 7.50 18.65
N ASP A 120 1.86 7.17 17.91
CA ASP A 120 1.33 5.80 17.83
C ASP A 120 2.38 4.82 17.30
N GLN A 121 3.12 5.22 16.25
CA GLN A 121 4.20 4.39 15.71
C GLN A 121 5.31 4.10 16.72
N LYS A 122 5.56 5.03 17.65
CA LYS A 122 6.55 4.87 18.71
C LYS A 122 6.00 4.03 19.85
N THR A 123 4.79 4.34 20.32
CA THR A 123 4.12 3.66 21.43
C THR A 123 3.82 2.20 21.10
N PHE A 124 3.26 1.92 19.91
CA PHE A 124 2.83 0.58 19.50
C PHE A 124 3.83 -0.11 18.58
N ARG A 125 5.11 0.26 18.68
CA ARG A 125 6.18 -0.26 17.82
C ARG A 125 6.21 -1.79 17.78
N ALA A 126 6.18 -2.42 18.96
CA ALA A 126 6.21 -3.87 19.10
C ALA A 126 5.01 -4.55 18.41
N ARG A 127 3.81 -3.97 18.54
CA ARG A 127 2.60 -4.52 17.93
C ARG A 127 2.59 -4.37 16.41
N ILE A 128 3.05 -3.22 15.90
CA ILE A 128 3.26 -3.01 14.45
C ILE A 128 4.30 -4.00 13.92
N ASP A 129 5.39 -4.22 14.65
CA ASP A 129 6.45 -5.16 14.26
C ASP A 129 5.94 -6.61 14.25
N ALA A 130 5.09 -7.00 15.20
CA ALA A 130 4.42 -8.30 15.22
C ALA A 130 3.44 -8.47 14.05
N CYS A 131 2.62 -7.45 13.74
CA CYS A 131 1.73 -7.46 12.57
C CYS A 131 2.50 -7.51 11.25
N THR A 132 3.68 -6.89 11.20
CA THR A 132 4.55 -6.99 10.02
C THR A 132 5.19 -8.38 9.91
N GLY A 133 5.51 -9.02 11.04
CA GLY A 133 6.06 -10.37 11.08
C GLY A 133 5.06 -11.45 10.68
N SER A 134 3.77 -11.30 11.03
CA SER A 134 2.74 -12.26 10.64
C SER A 134 2.56 -12.38 9.11
N LEU A 135 2.99 -11.37 8.35
CA LEU A 135 3.00 -11.41 6.88
C LEU A 135 3.91 -12.49 6.31
N ALA A 136 4.91 -12.95 7.05
CA ALA A 136 5.77 -14.07 6.63
C ALA A 136 4.97 -15.37 6.41
N ALA A 137 3.84 -15.54 7.10
CA ALA A 137 2.94 -16.67 6.91
C ALA A 137 2.13 -16.59 5.61
N LEU A 138 1.93 -15.39 5.05
CA LEU A 138 1.21 -15.19 3.79
C LEU A 138 2.10 -15.45 2.57
N ALA A 139 3.34 -14.97 2.63
CA ALA A 139 4.31 -15.19 1.58
C ALA A 139 5.74 -15.08 2.14
N PRO A 140 6.64 -16.02 1.78
CA PRO A 140 8.04 -15.95 2.20
C PRO A 140 8.69 -14.62 1.83
N GLY A 141 9.27 -13.94 2.82
CA GLY A 141 9.98 -12.68 2.63
C GLY A 141 9.10 -11.43 2.50
N LEU A 142 7.76 -11.55 2.58
CA LEU A 142 6.86 -10.40 2.53
C LEU A 142 7.09 -9.43 3.69
N GLU A 143 7.35 -9.95 4.89
CA GLU A 143 7.72 -9.12 6.05
C GLU A 143 8.95 -8.24 5.74
N LYS A 144 9.97 -8.79 5.07
CA LYS A 144 11.23 -8.10 4.76
C LYS A 144 10.99 -7.05 3.68
N ALA A 145 10.17 -7.40 2.70
CA ALA A 145 9.75 -6.49 1.64
C ALA A 145 9.03 -5.27 2.21
N VAL A 146 8.09 -5.45 3.13
CA VAL A 146 7.33 -4.38 3.80
C VAL A 146 8.25 -3.53 4.68
N ARG A 147 9.14 -4.14 5.49
CA ARG A 147 10.12 -3.42 6.32
C ARG A 147 11.08 -2.56 5.49
N ALA A 148 11.39 -2.96 4.26
CA ALA A 148 12.26 -2.21 3.36
C ALA A 148 11.55 -1.05 2.62
N LEU A 149 10.21 -1.01 2.63
CA LEU A 149 9.43 0.00 1.89
C LEU A 149 9.83 1.45 2.20
N PRO A 150 9.96 1.89 3.47
CA PRO A 150 10.31 3.29 3.77
C PRO A 150 11.59 3.74 3.07
N MET A 151 12.63 2.91 3.12
CA MET A 151 13.91 3.20 2.46
C MET A 151 13.78 3.24 0.94
N THR A 152 13.01 2.30 0.35
CA THR A 152 12.79 2.30 -1.10
C THR A 152 11.99 3.51 -1.58
N MET A 153 11.05 4.00 -0.76
CA MET A 153 10.27 5.20 -1.05
C MET A 153 11.10 6.47 -0.91
N ILE A 154 11.90 6.61 0.17
CA ILE A 154 12.81 7.75 0.34
C ILE A 154 13.80 7.85 -0.83
N ALA A 155 14.41 6.72 -1.22
CA ALA A 155 15.28 6.66 -2.40
C ALA A 155 14.55 6.96 -3.73
N ALA A 156 13.22 6.88 -3.77
CA ALA A 156 12.41 7.25 -4.92
C ALA A 156 11.95 8.73 -4.91
N GLN A 157 12.05 9.42 -3.77
CA GLN A 157 11.80 10.87 -3.64
C GLN A 157 13.08 11.69 -3.83
N GLY A 158 14.26 11.18 -3.42
CA GLY A 158 15.55 11.87 -3.51
C GLY A 158 16.21 11.91 -4.89
N GLY A 159 15.44 11.82 -5.99
CA GLY A 159 15.97 12.01 -7.34
C GLY A 159 16.23 13.49 -7.63
N MET A 160 17.31 14.04 -7.09
CA MET A 160 17.94 15.25 -7.61
C MET A 160 18.44 14.94 -9.04
N GLY A 161 18.34 15.93 -9.93
CA GLY A 161 18.47 15.81 -11.40
C GLY A 161 19.65 15.00 -11.93
N GLY A 162 19.42 14.38 -13.09
CA GLY A 162 20.40 13.61 -13.83
C GLY A 162 19.84 13.24 -15.21
N SER A 163 19.68 14.25 -16.06
CA SER A 163 19.80 14.15 -17.52
C SER A 163 20.66 15.33 -17.95
#